data_AF-A0AAJ3GRW6-F1
#
_entry.id   AF-A0AAJ3GRW6-F1
#
_cell.length_a   1.000
_cell.length_b   1.000
_cell.length_c   1.000
_cell.angle_alpha   90.00
_cell.angle_beta   90.00
_cell.angle_gamma   90.00
#
_symmetry.space_group_name_H-M   'P 1'
#
loop_
_entity.id
_entity.type
_entity.pdbx_description
1 polymer ?
#
loop_
_entity_poly.entity_id
_entity_poly.type
_entity_poly.pdbx_seq_one_letter_code
_entity_poly.pdbx_strand_id
1 'polypeptide(L)'
;MKQTILRLPKNEVGRDFVVGDIHFKTIELHKGLRALGFDSAIDRVIAVGDLIDRGPGMLDGLKLLGEPWFFCVQGNHEQMLINAYRENPQARYSSHGAGWWATIADESKGMVIEKLEQLPTAIEIQSARGLVGVVHADVPAGISWQEFVGSLDNTQIEEIALWGRERIIKHYRDGVPGIWRVCSGHTWIPKPLRLGNFLALDCTGGGDGPLAIYCVQEDAIYVDGRPVSLDSAERVSEQLHELENVISQLKTEVNGNRLIESQTLSRKAEALAKQANSSWITMRDQDAESEKLINALHGLSLLTGERRGAKLDELKARYSGTQTEQLLQRLFGA
;
A
#
# COMPACT_ATOMS: atom_id res chain seq x y z
N MET A 1 -24.99 -12.23 8.82
CA MET A 1 -24.02 -12.72 7.82
C MET A 1 -22.83 -11.78 7.86
N LYS A 2 -21.60 -12.29 7.98
CA LYS A 2 -20.37 -11.48 7.89
C LYS A 2 -20.43 -10.74 6.56
N GLN A 3 -20.43 -9.40 6.57
CA GLN A 3 -20.31 -8.64 5.32
C GLN A 3 -18.87 -8.79 4.86
N THR A 4 -18.62 -9.63 3.86
CA THR A 4 -17.27 -9.86 3.33
C THR A 4 -16.75 -8.65 2.58
N ILE A 5 -17.65 -7.85 1.99
CA ILE A 5 -17.32 -6.64 1.28
C ILE A 5 -18.27 -5.49 1.59
N LEU A 6 -17.72 -4.30 1.79
CA LEU A 6 -18.44 -3.04 1.87
C LEU A 6 -18.17 -2.22 0.60
N ARG A 7 -19.23 -1.69 -0.02
CA ARG A 7 -19.12 -0.86 -1.22
C ARG A 7 -19.52 0.57 -0.90
N LEU A 8 -18.58 1.48 -1.06
CA LEU A 8 -18.75 2.90 -0.86
C LEU A 8 -19.03 3.56 -2.22
N PRO A 9 -20.17 4.25 -2.38
CA PRO A 9 -20.42 5.03 -3.57
C PRO A 9 -19.40 6.18 -3.66
N LYS A 10 -19.30 6.76 -4.85
CA LYS A 10 -18.40 7.88 -5.10
C LYS A 10 -18.72 9.03 -4.16
N ASN A 11 -17.68 9.57 -3.53
CA ASN A 11 -17.82 10.81 -2.77
C ASN A 11 -17.91 11.98 -3.77
N GLU A 12 -19.10 12.56 -3.92
CA GLU A 12 -19.36 13.65 -4.87
C GLU A 12 -19.03 15.04 -4.29
N VAL A 13 -18.85 15.16 -2.97
CA VAL A 13 -18.70 16.45 -2.29
C VAL A 13 -17.33 16.57 -1.62
N GLY A 14 -16.84 15.51 -0.97
CA GLY A 14 -15.56 15.49 -0.29
C GLY A 14 -14.56 14.51 -0.90
N ARG A 15 -13.56 14.17 -0.10
CA ARG A 15 -12.43 13.30 -0.43
C ARG A 15 -12.47 12.01 0.39
N ASP A 16 -11.85 10.99 -0.18
CA ASP A 16 -11.66 9.70 0.47
C ASP A 16 -10.17 9.50 0.75
N PHE A 17 -9.85 9.26 2.02
CA PHE A 17 -8.50 9.07 2.50
C PHE A 17 -8.31 7.63 2.95
N VAL A 18 -7.46 6.88 2.25
CA VAL A 18 -7.09 5.52 2.66
C VAL A 18 -5.83 5.58 3.52
N VAL A 19 -5.88 5.06 4.75
CA VAL A 19 -4.77 5.13 5.70
C VAL A 19 -4.20 3.73 5.99
N GLY A 20 -2.86 3.66 6.11
CA GLY A 20 -2.15 2.46 6.56
C GLY A 20 -2.49 2.04 8.00
N ASP A 21 -1.82 1.01 8.50
CA ASP A 21 -2.05 0.40 9.82
C ASP A 21 -1.97 1.44 10.93
N ILE A 22 -3.07 1.60 11.67
CA ILE A 22 -3.21 2.68 12.66
C ILE A 22 -2.63 2.25 14.01
N HIS A 23 -2.88 1.01 14.44
CA HIS A 23 -2.40 0.48 15.72
C HIS A 23 -2.60 1.47 16.88
N PHE A 24 -3.80 1.99 17.07
CA PHE A 24 -4.14 3.01 18.07
C PHE A 24 -3.35 4.32 18.05
N LYS A 25 -2.63 4.63 16.96
CA LYS A 25 -1.92 5.90 16.75
C LYS A 25 -2.86 7.00 16.27
N THR A 26 -3.92 7.24 17.04
CA THR A 26 -4.98 8.21 16.71
C THR A 26 -4.46 9.65 16.66
N ILE A 27 -3.45 9.98 17.47
CA ILE A 27 -2.80 11.30 17.45
C ILE A 27 -2.14 11.53 16.08
N GLU A 28 -1.40 10.55 15.57
CA GLU A 28 -0.70 10.58 14.29
C GLU A 28 -1.71 10.63 13.13
N LEU A 29 -2.78 9.84 13.21
CA LEU A 29 -3.89 9.89 12.26
C LEU A 29 -4.47 11.32 12.18
N HIS A 30 -4.88 11.89 13.31
CA HIS A 30 -5.48 13.23 13.32
C HIS A 30 -4.48 14.33 12.94
N LYS A 31 -3.19 14.19 13.24
CA LYS A 31 -2.15 15.11 12.75
C LYS A 31 -2.08 15.09 11.22
N GLY A 32 -2.02 13.90 10.62
CA GLY A 32 -2.00 13.73 9.17
C GLY A 32 -3.24 14.30 8.50
N LEU A 33 -4.43 13.93 9.01
CA LEU A 33 -5.71 14.43 8.49
C LEU A 33 -5.83 15.96 8.59
N ARG A 34 -5.43 16.57 9.71
CA ARG A 34 -5.40 18.04 9.85
C ARG A 34 -4.47 18.70 8.85
N ALA A 35 -3.29 18.12 8.60
CA ALA A 35 -2.35 18.66 7.62
C ALA A 35 -2.91 18.63 6.18
N LEU A 36 -3.82 17.69 5.89
CA LEU A 36 -4.52 17.57 4.62
C LEU A 36 -5.85 18.36 4.57
N GLY A 37 -6.16 19.11 5.63
CA GLY A 37 -7.40 19.88 5.74
C GLY A 37 -8.64 19.00 5.70
N PHE A 38 -8.60 17.83 6.35
CA PHE A 38 -9.73 16.91 6.46
C PHE A 38 -10.96 17.57 7.10
N ASP A 39 -12.13 17.36 6.49
CA ASP A 39 -13.43 17.80 6.98
C ASP A 39 -14.35 16.58 7.20
N SER A 40 -14.59 16.23 8.47
CA SER A 40 -15.42 15.07 8.83
C SER A 40 -16.89 15.16 8.41
N ALA A 41 -17.36 16.33 7.95
CA ALA A 41 -18.72 16.48 7.42
C ALA A 41 -18.87 15.98 5.98
N ILE A 42 -17.79 15.96 5.20
CA ILE A 42 -17.83 15.63 3.76
C ILE A 42 -16.78 14.61 3.34
N ASP A 43 -15.66 14.51 4.05
CA ASP A 43 -14.57 13.58 3.77
C ASP A 43 -14.78 12.25 4.50
N ARG A 44 -14.19 11.17 3.97
CA ARG A 44 -14.20 9.83 4.58
C ARG A 44 -12.78 9.33 4.79
N VAL A 45 -12.57 8.56 5.85
CA VAL A 45 -11.32 7.82 6.13
C VAL A 45 -11.61 6.34 6.03
N ILE A 46 -10.76 5.62 5.30
CA ILE A 46 -10.84 4.18 5.10
C ILE A 46 -9.52 3.57 5.56
N ALA A 47 -9.51 2.87 6.69
CA ALA A 47 -8.32 2.19 7.21
C ALA A 47 -8.15 0.80 6.56
N VAL A 48 -6.90 0.44 6.30
CA VAL A 48 -6.49 -0.89 5.80
C VAL A 48 -6.53 -2.00 6.87
N GLY A 49 -7.17 -1.77 8.03
CA GLY A 49 -7.16 -2.72 9.15
C GLY A 49 -6.03 -2.46 10.14
N ASP A 50 -5.84 -3.39 11.06
CA ASP A 50 -4.89 -3.26 12.18
C ASP A 50 -5.08 -1.91 12.90
N LEU A 51 -6.33 -1.64 13.28
CA LEU A 51 -6.70 -0.47 14.06
C LEU A 51 -6.24 -0.62 15.50
N ILE A 52 -6.29 -1.84 16.04
CA ILE A 52 -5.98 -2.16 17.43
C ILE A 52 -4.51 -2.55 17.64
N ASP A 53 -4.14 -2.72 18.91
CA ASP A 53 -2.82 -3.16 19.39
C ASP A 53 -1.67 -2.14 19.19
N ARG A 54 -0.55 -2.40 19.87
CA ARG A 54 0.77 -1.73 19.80
C ARG A 54 0.82 -0.26 20.23
N GLY A 55 -0.07 0.60 19.78
CA GLY A 55 -0.01 2.03 20.08
C GLY A 55 -0.80 2.47 21.32
N PRO A 56 -0.66 3.77 21.69
CA PRO A 56 -1.09 4.27 23.00
C PRO A 56 -2.57 4.68 23.09
N GLY A 57 -3.23 4.98 21.97
CA GLY A 57 -4.55 5.62 21.92
C GLY A 57 -5.75 4.68 21.92
N MET A 58 -5.76 3.64 22.77
CA MET A 58 -6.77 2.56 22.73
C MET A 58 -8.23 3.06 22.72
N LEU A 59 -8.61 3.91 23.67
CA LEU A 59 -10.00 4.37 23.78
C LEU A 59 -10.42 5.19 22.57
N ASP A 60 -9.56 6.07 22.09
CA ASP A 60 -9.86 6.90 20.93
C ASP A 60 -9.89 6.07 19.65
N GLY A 61 -9.05 5.04 19.54
CA GLY A 61 -9.07 4.10 18.43
C GLY A 61 -10.39 3.33 18.35
N LEU A 62 -10.89 2.82 19.48
CA LEU A 62 -12.19 2.14 19.51
C LEU A 62 -13.37 3.08 19.24
N LYS A 63 -13.26 4.39 19.58
CA LYS A 63 -14.29 5.39 19.23
C LYS A 63 -14.39 5.61 17.73
N LEU A 64 -13.29 5.49 16.97
CA LEU A 64 -13.31 5.64 15.51
C LEU A 64 -14.30 4.68 14.85
N LEU A 65 -14.49 3.47 15.39
CA LEU A 65 -15.46 2.50 14.88
C LEU A 65 -16.92 2.97 14.97
N GLY A 66 -17.21 4.03 15.71
CA GLY A 66 -18.52 4.66 15.80
C GLY A 66 -18.66 5.95 15.00
N GLU A 67 -17.60 6.43 14.36
CA GLU A 67 -17.60 7.69 13.61
C GLU A 67 -18.18 7.49 12.20
N PRO A 68 -19.11 8.34 11.73
CA PRO A 68 -19.79 8.15 10.43
C PRO A 68 -18.87 8.35 9.23
N TRP A 69 -17.75 9.05 9.42
CA TRP A 69 -16.74 9.31 8.41
C TRP A 69 -15.65 8.23 8.37
N PHE A 70 -15.64 7.26 9.30
CA PHE A 70 -14.57 6.27 9.43
C PHE A 70 -15.04 4.87 9.04
N PHE A 71 -14.26 4.23 8.16
CA PHE A 71 -14.45 2.87 7.69
C PHE A 71 -13.14 2.10 7.87
N CYS A 72 -13.22 0.80 8.12
CA CYS A 72 -12.04 -0.03 8.37
C CYS A 72 -12.27 -1.41 7.79
N VAL A 73 -11.28 -1.99 7.10
CA VAL A 73 -11.29 -3.44 6.84
C VAL A 73 -10.82 -4.20 8.08
N GLN A 74 -11.20 -5.47 8.20
CA GLN A 74 -10.69 -6.33 9.27
C GLN A 74 -9.21 -6.66 9.02
N GLY A 75 -8.33 -6.32 9.96
CA GLY A 75 -6.93 -6.71 9.94
C GLY A 75 -6.67 -8.04 10.63
N ASN A 76 -5.42 -8.51 10.56
CA ASN A 76 -5.05 -9.77 11.22
C ASN A 76 -5.00 -9.61 12.75
N HIS A 77 -4.71 -8.41 13.27
CA HIS A 77 -4.78 -8.14 14.70
C HIS A 77 -6.20 -8.24 15.24
N GLU A 78 -7.19 -7.66 14.54
CA GLU A 78 -8.60 -7.84 14.89
C GLU A 78 -9.00 -9.32 14.87
N GLN A 79 -8.63 -10.07 13.82
CA GLN A 79 -8.96 -11.48 13.69
C GLN A 79 -8.35 -12.34 14.82
N MET A 80 -7.09 -12.09 15.19
CA MET A 80 -6.46 -12.81 16.31
C MET A 80 -7.17 -12.57 17.64
N LEU A 81 -7.55 -11.32 17.93
CA LEU A 81 -8.27 -10.99 19.16
C LEU A 81 -9.66 -11.64 19.19
N ILE A 82 -10.40 -11.58 18.08
CA ILE A 82 -11.70 -12.24 17.91
C ILE A 82 -11.56 -13.74 18.18
N ASN A 83 -10.59 -14.41 17.53
CA ASN A 83 -10.38 -15.84 17.68
C ASN A 83 -10.08 -16.21 19.14
N ALA A 84 -9.16 -15.48 19.79
CA ALA A 84 -8.80 -15.75 21.18
C ALA A 84 -10.00 -15.60 22.14
N TYR A 85 -10.81 -14.55 21.94
CA TYR A 85 -12.01 -14.34 22.76
C TYR A 85 -13.08 -15.41 22.50
N ARG A 86 -13.29 -15.83 21.25
CA ARG A 86 -14.29 -16.86 20.91
C ARG A 86 -13.86 -18.26 21.35
N GLU A 87 -12.57 -18.56 21.35
CA GLU A 87 -12.03 -19.80 21.90
C GLU A 87 -12.22 -19.88 23.41
N ASN A 88 -11.86 -18.81 24.13
CA ASN A 88 -12.07 -18.74 25.58
C ASN A 88 -12.20 -17.29 26.08
N PRO A 89 -13.42 -16.78 26.34
CA PRO A 89 -13.65 -15.41 26.81
C PRO A 89 -12.97 -15.09 28.16
N GLN A 90 -12.67 -16.12 28.97
CA GLN A 90 -12.05 -15.98 30.29
C GLN A 90 -10.52 -16.05 30.23
N ALA A 91 -9.95 -16.48 29.10
CA ALA A 91 -8.51 -16.51 28.92
C ALA A 91 -7.96 -15.08 28.81
N ARG A 92 -6.80 -14.85 29.43
CA ARG A 92 -6.04 -13.62 29.21
C ARG A 92 -5.38 -13.68 27.85
N TYR A 93 -5.66 -12.69 27.00
CA TYR A 93 -4.97 -12.49 25.73
C TYR A 93 -4.18 -11.19 25.78
N SER A 94 -2.87 -11.27 25.50
CA SER A 94 -1.95 -10.12 25.49
C SER A 94 -0.86 -10.24 24.42
N SER A 95 -0.99 -11.20 23.52
CA SER A 95 -0.02 -11.46 22.45
C SER A 95 -0.05 -10.35 21.40
N HIS A 96 1.02 -10.21 20.62
CA HIS A 96 1.10 -9.29 19.48
C HIS A 96 0.78 -7.81 19.78
N GLY A 97 0.95 -7.37 21.03
CA GLY A 97 0.68 -5.98 21.43
C GLY A 97 -0.74 -5.74 21.96
N ALA A 98 -1.53 -6.80 22.18
CA ALA A 98 -2.87 -6.74 22.77
C ALA A 98 -2.90 -6.56 24.30
N GLY A 99 -1.84 -6.00 24.90
CA GLY A 99 -1.78 -5.78 26.35
C GLY A 99 -2.89 -4.89 26.90
N TRP A 100 -3.44 -4.01 26.06
CA TRP A 100 -4.59 -3.16 26.36
C TRP A 100 -5.86 -3.96 26.64
N TRP A 101 -6.00 -5.18 26.10
CA TRP A 101 -7.22 -5.97 26.24
C TRP A 101 -7.55 -6.32 27.70
N ALA A 102 -6.51 -6.43 28.54
CA ALA A 102 -6.66 -6.67 29.97
C ALA A 102 -7.22 -5.46 30.73
N THR A 103 -7.23 -4.25 30.14
CA THR A 103 -7.75 -3.04 30.77
C THR A 103 -9.22 -2.79 30.44
N ILE A 104 -9.79 -3.54 29.48
CA ILE A 104 -11.21 -3.50 29.15
C ILE A 104 -11.99 -4.30 30.20
N ALA A 105 -13.05 -3.69 30.75
CA ALA A 105 -13.97 -4.34 31.66
C ALA A 105 -14.64 -5.54 30.98
N ASP A 106 -14.80 -6.65 31.70
CA ASP A 106 -15.29 -7.91 31.13
C ASP A 106 -16.69 -7.77 30.50
N GLU A 107 -17.55 -6.92 31.06
CA GLU A 107 -18.89 -6.66 30.51
C GLU A 107 -18.84 -5.90 29.17
N SER A 108 -17.75 -5.16 28.91
CA SER A 108 -17.56 -4.40 27.67
C SER A 108 -16.89 -5.20 26.56
N LYS A 109 -16.19 -6.30 26.89
CA LYS A 109 -15.44 -7.10 25.92
C LYS A 109 -16.31 -7.65 24.80
N GLY A 110 -17.50 -8.15 25.13
CA GLY A 110 -18.44 -8.69 24.13
C GLY A 110 -18.80 -7.65 23.06
N MET A 111 -19.12 -6.43 23.48
CA MET A 111 -19.44 -5.32 22.57
C MET A 111 -18.27 -4.94 21.66
N VAL A 112 -17.04 -4.93 22.19
CA VAL A 112 -15.84 -4.63 21.36
C VAL A 112 -15.68 -5.72 20.29
N ILE A 113 -15.76 -6.99 20.68
CA ILE A 113 -15.62 -8.12 19.74
C ILE A 113 -16.70 -8.08 18.66
N GLU A 114 -17.96 -7.84 19.05
CA GLU A 114 -19.07 -7.70 18.09
C GLU A 114 -18.82 -6.60 17.06
N LYS A 115 -18.25 -5.46 17.48
CA LYS A 115 -17.88 -4.38 16.53
C LYS A 115 -16.75 -4.80 15.59
N LEU A 116 -15.72 -5.48 16.10
CA LEU A 116 -14.59 -5.93 15.28
C LEU A 116 -15.00 -7.04 14.29
N GLU A 117 -15.98 -7.88 14.66
CA GLU A 117 -16.53 -8.93 13.79
C GLU A 117 -17.39 -8.38 12.64
N GLN A 118 -17.92 -7.16 12.79
CA GLN A 118 -18.70 -6.49 11.75
C GLN A 118 -17.83 -5.83 10.67
N LEU A 119 -16.52 -5.74 10.89
CA LEU A 119 -15.60 -5.16 9.90
C LEU A 119 -15.56 -6.02 8.63
N PRO A 120 -15.66 -5.40 7.43
CA PRO A 120 -15.57 -6.13 6.18
C PRO A 120 -14.14 -6.60 5.89
N THR A 121 -14.01 -7.70 5.15
CA THR A 121 -12.69 -8.19 4.69
C THR A 121 -12.08 -7.28 3.62
N ALA A 122 -12.93 -6.68 2.77
CA ALA A 122 -12.52 -5.72 1.76
C ALA A 122 -13.50 -4.54 1.64
N ILE A 123 -12.99 -3.39 1.20
CA ILE A 123 -13.80 -2.22 0.85
C ILE A 123 -13.56 -1.86 -0.63
N GLU A 124 -14.64 -1.52 -1.35
CA GLU A 124 -14.57 -0.91 -2.68
C GLU A 124 -15.04 0.54 -2.61
N ILE A 125 -14.22 1.45 -3.13
CA ILE A 125 -14.53 2.88 -3.25
C ILE A 125 -14.71 3.20 -4.73
N GLN A 126 -15.88 3.71 -5.11
CA GLN A 126 -16.06 4.23 -6.45
C GLN A 126 -15.35 5.58 -6.60
N SER A 127 -14.55 5.75 -7.65
CA SER A 127 -13.91 7.02 -7.99
C SER A 127 -14.09 7.35 -9.47
N ALA A 128 -13.82 8.60 -9.85
CA ALA A 128 -13.84 9.03 -11.26
C ALA A 128 -12.83 8.28 -12.15
N ARG A 129 -11.78 7.69 -11.55
CA ARG A 129 -10.73 6.93 -12.26
C ARG A 129 -10.99 5.42 -12.30
N GLY A 130 -12.07 4.96 -11.67
CA GLY A 130 -12.39 3.55 -11.50
C GLY A 130 -12.47 3.15 -10.03
N LEU A 131 -12.66 1.86 -9.77
CA LEU A 131 -12.77 1.33 -8.42
C LEU A 131 -11.42 1.38 -7.70
N VAL A 132 -11.41 1.79 -6.44
CA VAL A 132 -10.28 1.64 -5.52
C VAL A 132 -10.63 0.57 -4.49
N GLY A 133 -9.80 -0.44 -4.38
CA GLY A 133 -9.97 -1.55 -3.47
C GLY A 133 -9.12 -1.34 -2.24
N VAL A 134 -9.64 -1.71 -1.08
CA VAL A 134 -8.91 -1.72 0.19
C VAL A 134 -9.00 -3.12 0.75
N VAL A 135 -7.86 -3.70 1.07
CA VAL A 135 -7.69 -5.02 1.68
C VAL A 135 -6.55 -4.91 2.68
N HIS A 136 -6.52 -5.76 3.71
CA HIS A 136 -5.52 -5.62 4.75
C HIS A 136 -4.09 -5.97 4.28
N ALA A 137 -3.88 -7.13 3.67
CA ALA A 137 -2.54 -7.66 3.43
C ALA A 137 -2.16 -7.84 1.94
N ASP A 138 -2.89 -8.67 1.18
CA ASP A 138 -2.56 -8.91 -0.23
C ASP A 138 -3.77 -9.39 -1.05
N VAL A 139 -3.59 -9.40 -2.38
CA VAL A 139 -4.45 -10.07 -3.35
C VAL A 139 -3.60 -11.13 -4.06
N PRO A 140 -4.04 -12.38 -4.21
CA PRO A 140 -3.29 -13.41 -4.90
C PRO A 140 -2.82 -12.97 -6.31
N ALA A 141 -1.62 -13.38 -6.70
CA ALA A 141 -1.11 -13.08 -8.03
C ALA A 141 -1.90 -13.85 -9.10
N GLY A 142 -2.14 -13.20 -10.25
CA GLY A 142 -2.78 -13.83 -11.41
C GLY A 142 -4.31 -13.85 -11.40
N ILE A 143 -4.97 -13.32 -10.36
CA ILE A 143 -6.44 -13.15 -10.34
C ILE A 143 -6.83 -11.68 -10.41
N SER A 144 -8.00 -11.41 -10.98
CA SER A 144 -8.61 -10.08 -10.99
C SER A 144 -9.20 -9.71 -9.62
N TRP A 145 -9.42 -8.42 -9.41
CA TRP A 145 -10.07 -7.93 -8.19
C TRP A 145 -11.48 -8.52 -8.00
N GLN A 146 -12.25 -8.66 -9.08
CA GLN A 146 -13.60 -9.22 -9.00
C GLN A 146 -13.59 -10.71 -8.64
N GLU A 147 -12.64 -11.49 -9.16
CA GLU A 147 -12.45 -12.90 -8.77
C GLU A 147 -12.01 -13.01 -7.30
N PHE A 148 -11.12 -12.13 -6.85
CA PHE A 148 -10.70 -12.04 -5.45
C PHE A 148 -11.88 -11.79 -4.52
N VAL A 149 -12.66 -10.73 -4.77
CA VAL A 149 -13.84 -10.38 -3.98
C VAL A 149 -14.90 -11.47 -4.01
N GLY A 150 -15.09 -12.11 -5.18
CA GLY A 150 -16.02 -13.22 -5.36
C GLY A 150 -15.64 -14.50 -4.62
N SER A 151 -14.39 -14.60 -4.15
CA SER A 151 -13.83 -15.79 -3.49
C SER A 151 -13.41 -15.54 -2.05
N LEU A 152 -13.86 -14.44 -1.41
CA LEU A 152 -13.51 -14.11 -0.02
C LEU A 152 -14.07 -15.09 1.03
N ASP A 153 -14.99 -15.98 0.64
CA ASP A 153 -15.47 -17.10 1.45
C ASP A 153 -14.50 -18.30 1.45
N ASN A 154 -13.54 -18.32 0.53
CA ASN A 154 -12.48 -19.32 0.50
C ASN A 154 -11.41 -19.00 1.56
N THR A 155 -11.18 -19.93 2.48
CA THR A 155 -10.22 -19.78 3.58
C THR A 155 -8.81 -19.42 3.12
N GLN A 156 -8.33 -19.95 1.99
CA GLN A 156 -6.99 -19.61 1.48
C GLN A 156 -6.91 -18.16 0.98
N ILE A 157 -7.99 -17.68 0.36
CA ILE A 157 -8.07 -16.30 -0.13
C ILE A 157 -8.21 -15.33 1.05
N GLU A 158 -9.02 -15.68 2.06
CA GLU A 158 -9.13 -14.91 3.31
C GLU A 158 -7.79 -14.87 4.06
N GLU A 159 -7.06 -15.99 4.11
CA GLU A 159 -5.72 -16.04 4.71
C GLU A 159 -4.74 -15.13 3.98
N ILE A 160 -4.74 -15.10 2.65
CA ILE A 160 -3.91 -14.16 1.88
C ILE A 160 -4.35 -12.71 2.09
N ALA A 161 -5.65 -12.44 2.16
CA ALA A 161 -6.19 -11.11 2.42
C ALA A 161 -5.78 -10.55 3.79
N LEU A 162 -5.54 -11.42 4.78
CA LEU A 162 -5.16 -11.05 6.15
C LEU A 162 -3.65 -11.15 6.42
N TRP A 163 -2.93 -12.07 5.77
CA TRP A 163 -1.55 -12.41 6.13
C TRP A 163 -0.57 -12.40 4.95
N GLY A 164 -1.05 -12.15 3.74
CA GLY A 164 -0.24 -12.13 2.53
C GLY A 164 0.85 -11.06 2.60
N ARG A 165 2.08 -11.47 2.28
CA ARG A 165 3.24 -10.54 2.18
C ARG A 165 4.01 -10.68 0.88
N GLU A 166 3.63 -11.66 0.06
CA GLU A 166 4.44 -12.08 -1.08
C GLU A 166 4.62 -10.97 -2.10
N ARG A 167 3.55 -10.24 -2.44
CA ARG A 167 3.64 -9.16 -3.44
C ARG A 167 4.64 -8.09 -3.03
N ILE A 168 4.66 -7.70 -1.77
CA ILE A 168 5.55 -6.66 -1.25
C ILE A 168 6.98 -7.20 -1.13
N ILE A 169 7.16 -8.38 -0.52
CA ILE A 169 8.49 -8.99 -0.32
C ILE A 169 9.16 -9.31 -1.65
N LYS A 170 8.43 -9.88 -2.60
CA LYS A 170 8.95 -10.29 -3.91
C LYS A 170 8.83 -9.18 -4.96
N HIS A 171 8.28 -8.03 -4.61
CA HIS A 171 8.04 -6.90 -5.50
C HIS A 171 7.28 -7.28 -6.79
N TYR A 172 6.19 -8.02 -6.67
CA TYR A 172 5.33 -8.35 -7.82
C TYR A 172 4.58 -7.10 -8.31
N ARG A 173 4.90 -6.65 -9.54
CA ARG A 173 4.46 -5.36 -10.10
C ARG A 173 3.39 -5.45 -11.17
N ASP A 174 2.96 -6.66 -11.55
CA ASP A 174 1.92 -6.89 -12.57
C ASP A 174 0.56 -6.28 -12.18
N GLY A 175 0.43 -5.85 -10.93
CA GLY A 175 -0.76 -5.21 -10.40
C GLY A 175 -1.87 -6.23 -10.13
N VAL A 176 -3.10 -5.72 -10.10
CA VAL A 176 -4.33 -6.47 -9.93
C VAL A 176 -5.29 -6.05 -11.05
N PRO A 177 -5.66 -6.94 -11.98
CA PRO A 177 -6.60 -6.62 -13.06
C PRO A 177 -7.99 -6.24 -12.54
N GLY A 178 -8.74 -5.45 -13.32
CA GLY A 178 -10.14 -5.11 -13.02
C GLY A 178 -10.34 -4.01 -11.97
N ILE A 179 -9.26 -3.31 -11.55
CA ILE A 179 -9.34 -2.24 -10.55
C ILE A 179 -8.35 -1.09 -10.80
N TRP A 180 -8.71 0.13 -10.40
CA TRP A 180 -7.84 1.31 -10.58
C TRP A 180 -6.67 1.31 -9.59
N ARG A 181 -6.95 1.06 -8.31
CA ARG A 181 -5.93 0.91 -7.25
C ARG A 181 -6.34 -0.16 -6.26
N VAL A 182 -5.35 -0.79 -5.65
CA VAL A 182 -5.52 -1.58 -4.43
C VAL A 182 -4.67 -0.95 -3.35
N CYS A 183 -5.23 -0.67 -2.18
CA CYS A 183 -4.52 -0.13 -1.02
C CYS A 183 -4.43 -1.21 0.06
N SER A 184 -3.25 -1.35 0.64
CA SER A 184 -2.95 -2.39 1.61
C SER A 184 -2.02 -1.92 2.72
N GLY A 185 -2.12 -2.60 3.85
CA GLY A 185 -1.32 -2.43 5.05
C GLY A 185 -0.39 -3.63 5.30
N HIS A 186 -0.32 -4.03 6.57
CA HIS A 186 0.23 -5.29 7.10
C HIS A 186 1.75 -5.50 6.99
N THR A 187 2.31 -5.30 5.80
CA THR A 187 3.74 -5.48 5.55
C THR A 187 4.45 -4.17 5.73
N TRP A 188 5.12 -4.01 6.87
CA TRP A 188 5.93 -2.85 7.17
C TRP A 188 6.99 -2.58 6.09
N ILE A 189 6.99 -1.35 5.59
CA ILE A 189 7.97 -0.81 4.65
C ILE A 189 8.44 0.57 5.14
N PRO A 190 9.68 1.00 4.88
CA PRO A 190 10.20 2.27 5.41
C PRO A 190 9.53 3.52 4.81
N LYS A 191 8.92 3.41 3.63
CA LYS A 191 8.19 4.46 2.92
C LYS A 191 7.09 3.81 2.07
N PRO A 192 5.98 4.51 1.74
CA PRO A 192 4.92 3.96 0.90
C PRO A 192 5.47 3.43 -0.43
N LEU A 193 4.88 2.35 -0.92
CA LEU A 193 5.37 1.65 -2.11
C LEU A 193 4.25 1.42 -3.11
N ARG A 194 4.51 1.75 -4.37
CA ARG A 194 3.64 1.41 -5.51
C ARG A 194 4.21 0.22 -6.30
N LEU A 195 3.40 -0.81 -6.46
CA LEU A 195 3.66 -2.02 -7.23
C LEU A 195 2.56 -2.17 -8.30
N GLY A 196 2.77 -1.57 -9.47
CA GLY A 196 1.73 -1.47 -10.51
C GLY A 196 0.61 -0.54 -10.04
N ASN A 197 -0.60 -1.07 -9.89
CA ASN A 197 -1.74 -0.38 -9.27
C ASN A 197 -1.95 -0.73 -7.78
N PHE A 198 -1.07 -1.51 -7.17
CA PHE A 198 -1.11 -1.84 -5.74
C PHE A 198 -0.28 -0.84 -4.93
N LEU A 199 -0.84 -0.31 -3.85
CA LEU A 199 -0.26 0.67 -2.94
C LEU A 199 -0.12 0.05 -1.55
N ALA A 200 1.11 -0.12 -1.10
CA ALA A 200 1.42 -0.51 0.27
C ALA A 200 1.63 0.74 1.11
N LEU A 201 0.88 0.85 2.22
CA LEU A 201 0.74 2.04 3.04
C LEU A 201 1.30 1.86 4.46
N ASP A 202 1.57 0.63 4.92
CA ASP A 202 2.12 0.43 6.26
C ASP A 202 3.58 0.90 6.36
N CYS A 203 3.77 2.11 6.88
CA CYS A 203 5.08 2.70 7.07
C CYS A 203 5.61 2.58 8.50
N THR A 204 4.78 2.10 9.43
CA THR A 204 5.08 2.20 10.86
C THR A 204 5.11 0.86 11.56
N GLY A 205 4.37 -0.14 11.07
CA GLY A 205 4.28 -1.46 11.69
C GLY A 205 3.84 -1.37 13.16
N GLY A 206 3.07 -0.33 13.50
CA GLY A 206 2.69 0.02 14.87
C GLY A 206 3.78 0.64 15.74
N GLY A 207 4.98 0.91 15.20
CA GLY A 207 6.02 1.70 15.84
C GLY A 207 5.83 3.21 15.66
N ASP A 208 6.84 4.01 16.00
CA ASP A 208 6.79 5.46 15.87
C ASP A 208 6.77 5.93 14.39
N GLY A 209 6.29 7.15 14.18
CA GLY A 209 6.34 7.83 12.88
C GLY A 209 4.97 8.16 12.28
N PRO A 210 4.95 9.00 11.23
CA PRO A 210 3.72 9.41 10.56
C PRO A 210 3.06 8.26 9.79
N LEU A 211 1.74 8.24 9.78
CA LEU A 211 0.96 7.31 8.95
C LEU A 211 0.99 7.77 7.47
N ALA A 212 0.99 6.81 6.55
CA ALA A 212 0.77 7.09 5.14
C ALA A 212 -0.73 7.19 4.85
N ILE A 213 -1.12 8.25 4.14
CA ILE A 213 -2.51 8.55 3.78
C ILE A 213 -2.59 8.76 2.27
N TYR A 214 -3.31 7.89 1.58
CA TYR A 214 -3.61 8.02 0.16
C TYR A 214 -4.91 8.81 -0.05
N CYS A 215 -4.85 9.90 -0.81
CA CYS A 215 -6.04 10.63 -1.25
C CYS A 215 -6.51 10.06 -2.60
N VAL A 216 -7.71 9.47 -2.62
CA VAL A 216 -8.26 8.78 -3.80
C VAL A 216 -8.47 9.76 -4.98
N GLN A 217 -8.99 10.95 -4.69
CA GLN A 217 -9.36 11.96 -5.69
C GLN A 217 -8.11 12.56 -6.35
N GLU A 218 -7.04 12.72 -5.59
CA GLU A 218 -5.78 13.30 -6.06
C GLU A 218 -4.82 12.23 -6.61
N ASP A 219 -5.07 10.94 -6.30
CA ASP A 219 -4.17 9.81 -6.56
C ASP A 219 -2.75 10.06 -6.04
N ALA A 220 -2.67 10.64 -4.84
CA ALA A 220 -1.43 11.01 -4.18
C ALA A 220 -1.34 10.38 -2.79
N ILE A 221 -0.15 9.94 -2.41
CA ILE A 221 0.13 9.49 -1.04
C ILE A 221 0.82 10.61 -0.28
N TYR A 222 0.37 10.84 0.95
CA TYR A 222 0.88 11.82 1.88
C TYR A 222 1.48 11.15 3.10
N VAL A 223 2.63 11.65 3.54
CA VAL A 223 3.26 11.28 4.81
C VAL A 223 3.63 12.57 5.52
N ASP A 224 3.14 12.75 6.75
CA ASP A 224 3.30 14.00 7.52
C ASP A 224 2.80 15.25 6.76
N GLY A 225 1.68 15.09 6.04
CA GLY A 225 1.07 16.16 5.24
C GLY A 225 1.82 16.52 3.96
N ARG A 226 2.91 15.83 3.63
CA ARG A 226 3.71 16.08 2.41
C ARG A 226 3.45 15.01 1.37
N PRO A 227 3.26 15.37 0.09
CA PRO A 227 3.13 14.39 -0.97
C PRO A 227 4.44 13.60 -1.10
N VAL A 228 4.32 12.30 -1.34
CA VAL A 228 5.45 11.40 -1.58
C VAL A 228 5.44 10.97 -3.03
N SER A 229 6.56 11.12 -3.74
CA SER A 229 6.66 10.66 -5.12
C SER A 229 6.55 9.13 -5.19
N LEU A 230 5.72 8.68 -6.13
CA LEU A 230 5.53 7.26 -6.47
C LEU A 230 6.35 6.88 -7.70
N ASP A 231 6.99 7.84 -8.37
CA ASP A 231 7.79 7.61 -9.57
C ASP A 231 9.16 7.05 -9.18
N SER A 232 9.55 5.95 -9.83
CA SER A 232 10.82 5.28 -9.57
C SER A 232 12.00 6.16 -9.97
N ALA A 233 11.86 6.99 -11.00
CA ALA A 233 12.91 7.90 -11.44
C ALA A 233 13.13 9.05 -10.45
N GLU A 234 12.04 9.68 -10.01
CA GLU A 234 12.08 10.76 -9.01
C GLU A 234 12.57 10.23 -7.65
N ARG A 235 12.13 9.02 -7.27
CA ARG A 235 12.59 8.33 -6.06
C ARG A 235 14.07 7.98 -6.10
N VAL A 236 14.58 7.48 -7.23
CA VAL A 236 16.03 7.25 -7.39
C VAL A 236 16.77 8.58 -7.30
N SER A 237 16.24 9.66 -7.88
CA SER A 237 16.85 11.00 -7.78
C SER A 237 16.89 11.51 -6.33
N GLU A 238 15.81 11.35 -5.56
CA GLU A 238 15.78 11.70 -4.13
C GLU A 238 16.78 10.87 -3.31
N GLN A 239 16.84 9.56 -3.54
CA GLN A 239 17.78 8.66 -2.85
C GLN A 239 19.24 9.02 -3.15
N LEU A 240 19.55 9.35 -4.41
CA LEU A 240 20.88 9.79 -4.82
C LEU A 240 21.24 11.13 -4.15
N HIS A 241 20.30 12.08 -4.09
CA HIS A 241 20.53 13.36 -3.43
C HIS A 241 20.75 13.21 -1.91
N GLU A 242 20.00 12.33 -1.23
CA GLU A 242 20.22 12.04 0.19
C GLU A 242 21.59 11.39 0.41
N LEU A 243 22.00 10.45 -0.47
CA LEU A 243 23.30 9.81 -0.41
C LEU A 243 24.44 10.84 -0.59
N GLU A 244 24.33 11.76 -1.53
CA GLU A 244 25.30 12.85 -1.73
C GLU A 244 25.48 13.70 -0.47
N ASN A 245 24.37 14.07 0.18
CA ASN A 245 24.38 14.83 1.43
C ASN A 245 25.06 14.06 2.57
N VAL A 246 24.75 12.78 2.74
CA VAL A 246 25.38 11.93 3.78
C VAL A 246 26.87 11.73 3.51
N ILE A 247 27.27 11.54 2.25
CA ILE A 247 28.70 11.43 1.87
C ILE A 247 29.44 12.74 2.15
N SER A 248 28.80 13.89 1.88
CA SER A 248 29.36 15.21 2.18
C SER A 248 29.59 15.39 3.69
N GLN A 249 28.60 15.04 4.51
CA GLN A 249 28.72 15.06 5.97
C GLN A 249 29.80 14.09 6.47
N LEU A 250 29.82 12.87 5.93
CA LEU A 250 30.84 11.87 6.28
C LEU A 250 32.25 12.39 6.02
N LYS A 251 32.50 13.05 4.87
CA LYS A 251 33.80 13.66 4.56
C LYS A 251 34.19 14.71 5.60
N THR A 252 33.25 15.56 6.01
CA THR A 252 33.48 16.57 7.05
C THR A 252 33.84 15.95 8.39
N GLU A 253 33.08 14.94 8.84
CA GLU A 253 33.30 14.29 10.13
C GLU A 253 34.59 13.46 10.16
N VAL A 254 34.96 12.81 9.04
CA VAL A 254 36.26 12.12 8.88
C VAL A 254 37.42 13.11 8.97
N ASN A 255 37.34 14.24 8.28
CA ASN A 255 38.36 15.30 8.35
C ASN A 255 38.44 15.93 9.74
N GLY A 256 37.33 15.93 10.48
CA GLY A 256 37.25 16.38 11.87
C GLY A 256 37.71 15.36 12.92
N ASN A 257 38.19 14.17 12.51
CA ASN A 257 38.57 13.05 13.38
C ASN A 257 37.46 12.56 14.35
N ARG A 258 36.19 12.71 13.96
CA ARG A 258 35.02 12.27 14.73
C ARG A 258 34.64 10.84 14.36
N LEU A 259 35.28 9.88 15.03
CA LEU A 259 35.24 8.46 14.69
C LEU A 259 33.86 7.80 14.87
N ILE A 260 33.07 8.21 15.86
CA ILE A 260 31.75 7.58 16.14
C ILE A 260 30.70 8.07 15.14
N GLU A 261 30.70 9.38 14.88
CA GLU A 261 29.82 10.06 13.93
C GLU A 261 30.10 9.59 12.50
N SER A 262 31.38 9.46 12.13
CA SER A 262 31.78 8.93 10.82
C SER A 262 31.40 7.46 10.62
N GLN A 263 31.51 6.61 11.65
CA GLN A 263 31.03 5.22 11.56
C GLN A 263 29.51 5.14 11.35
N THR A 264 28.76 6.00 12.04
CA THR A 264 27.30 6.05 11.93
C THR A 264 26.86 6.53 10.53
N LEU A 265 27.48 7.61 10.04
CA LEU A 265 27.22 8.15 8.70
C LEU A 265 27.64 7.17 7.59
N SER A 266 28.74 6.43 7.79
CA SER A 266 29.19 5.40 6.85
C SER A 266 28.17 4.27 6.68
N ARG A 267 27.62 3.75 7.79
CA ARG A 267 26.54 2.75 7.74
C ARG A 267 25.28 3.28 7.05
N LYS A 268 24.93 4.55 7.33
CA LYS A 268 23.79 5.21 6.67
C LYS A 268 24.02 5.35 5.16
N ALA A 269 25.22 5.76 4.74
CA ALA A 269 25.58 5.88 3.33
C ALA A 269 25.52 4.52 2.62
N GLU A 270 26.02 3.45 3.25
CA GLU A 270 25.99 2.11 2.67
C GLU A 270 24.55 1.59 2.48
N ALA A 271 23.68 1.84 3.46
CA ALA A 271 22.26 1.49 3.36
C ALA A 271 21.56 2.26 2.23
N LEU A 272 21.78 3.58 2.14
CA LEU A 272 21.22 4.43 1.08
C LEU A 272 21.73 4.02 -0.31
N ALA A 273 23.01 3.70 -0.45
CA ALA A 273 23.60 3.23 -1.70
C ALA A 273 22.99 1.89 -2.15
N LYS A 274 22.78 0.95 -1.22
CA LYS A 274 22.10 -0.33 -1.53
C LYS A 274 20.65 -0.10 -1.96
N GLN A 275 19.92 0.79 -1.28
CA GLN A 275 18.54 1.12 -1.63
C GLN A 275 18.42 1.82 -3.00
N ALA A 276 19.29 2.79 -3.28
CA ALA A 276 19.35 3.49 -4.56
C ALA A 276 19.70 2.51 -5.70
N ASN A 277 20.69 1.64 -5.49
CA ASN A 277 21.09 0.64 -6.48
C ASN A 277 19.98 -0.38 -6.76
N SER A 278 19.29 -0.91 -5.73
CA SER A 278 18.16 -1.80 -5.93
C SER A 278 17.00 -1.12 -6.66
N SER A 279 16.71 0.14 -6.31
CA SER A 279 15.66 0.94 -6.96
C SER A 279 16.03 1.24 -8.42
N TRP A 280 17.30 1.56 -8.70
CA TRP A 280 17.83 1.81 -10.04
C TRP A 280 17.89 0.56 -10.91
N ILE A 281 18.35 -0.60 -10.38
CA ILE A 281 18.31 -1.88 -11.11
C ILE A 281 16.88 -2.22 -11.51
N THR A 282 15.93 -1.99 -10.60
CA THR A 282 14.51 -2.22 -10.86
C THR A 282 13.96 -1.25 -11.92
N MET A 283 14.35 0.02 -11.88
CA MET A 283 13.98 1.02 -12.89
C MET A 283 14.58 0.68 -14.25
N ARG A 284 15.86 0.28 -14.29
CA ARG A 284 16.58 -0.14 -15.50
C ARG A 284 15.95 -1.38 -16.13
N ASP A 285 15.51 -2.34 -15.33
CA ASP A 285 14.85 -3.55 -15.84
C ASP A 285 13.43 -3.25 -16.38
N GLN A 286 12.76 -2.22 -15.86
CA GLN A 286 11.51 -1.68 -16.44
C GLN A 286 11.74 -0.91 -17.75
N ASP A 287 12.89 -0.22 -17.86
CA ASP A 287 13.26 0.53 -19.07
C ASP A 287 13.79 -0.40 -20.17
N ALA A 288 14.34 -1.58 -19.84
CA ALA A 288 14.85 -2.53 -20.83
C ALA A 288 13.76 -3.06 -21.77
N GLU A 289 12.52 -3.24 -21.30
CA GLU A 289 11.39 -3.61 -22.17
C GLU A 289 10.86 -2.42 -22.98
N SER A 290 10.93 -1.20 -22.43
CA SER A 290 10.57 0.04 -23.13
C SER A 290 11.59 0.37 -24.22
N GLU A 291 12.90 0.25 -23.95
CA GLU A 291 13.98 0.37 -24.95
C GLU A 291 13.89 -0.73 -26.01
N LYS A 292 13.61 -1.99 -25.64
CA LYS A 292 13.41 -3.07 -26.62
C LYS A 292 12.20 -2.78 -27.52
N LEU A 293 11.10 -2.28 -26.95
CA LEU A 293 9.92 -1.89 -27.70
C LEU A 293 10.21 -0.70 -28.62
N ILE A 294 10.86 0.36 -28.12
CA ILE A 294 11.24 1.56 -28.90
C ILE A 294 12.20 1.17 -30.02
N ASN A 295 13.23 0.36 -29.75
CA ASN A 295 14.16 -0.13 -30.75
C ASN A 295 13.46 -1.01 -31.80
N ALA A 296 12.51 -1.83 -31.38
CA ALA A 296 11.73 -2.66 -32.30
C ALA A 296 10.75 -1.83 -33.15
N LEU A 297 10.13 -0.79 -32.58
CA LEU A 297 9.30 0.18 -33.29
C LEU A 297 10.10 1.04 -34.28
N HIS A 298 11.33 1.41 -33.91
CA HIS A 298 12.26 2.08 -34.80
C HIS A 298 12.70 1.15 -35.94
N GLY A 299 13.04 -0.11 -35.65
CA GLY A 299 13.30 -1.12 -36.68
C GLY A 299 12.12 -1.35 -37.61
N LEU A 300 10.89 -1.27 -37.09
CA LEU A 300 9.66 -1.35 -37.89
C LEU A 300 9.50 -0.13 -38.83
N SER A 301 9.82 1.07 -38.36
CA SER A 301 9.65 2.30 -39.13
C SER A 301 10.58 2.36 -40.35
N LEU A 302 11.74 1.69 -40.28
CA LEU A 302 12.73 1.57 -41.34
C LEU A 302 12.37 0.52 -42.43
N LEU A 303 11.33 -0.28 -42.22
CA LEU A 303 10.88 -1.33 -43.14
C LEU A 303 9.63 -0.89 -43.93
N THR A 304 9.50 -1.40 -45.15
CA THR A 304 8.35 -1.15 -46.06
C THR A 304 7.78 -2.45 -46.64
N GLY A 305 6.54 -2.41 -47.13
CA GLY A 305 5.87 -3.55 -47.79
C GLY A 305 5.66 -4.77 -46.88
N GLU A 306 5.70 -5.98 -47.47
CA GLU A 306 5.44 -7.24 -46.77
C GLU A 306 6.38 -7.50 -45.57
N ARG A 307 7.64 -7.03 -45.65
CA ARG A 307 8.62 -7.18 -44.57
C ARG A 307 8.24 -6.40 -43.31
N ARG A 308 7.63 -5.23 -43.49
CA ARG A 308 7.09 -4.43 -42.38
C ARG A 308 5.91 -5.14 -41.73
N GLY A 309 5.01 -5.73 -42.54
CA GLY A 309 3.86 -6.49 -42.07
C GLY A 309 4.28 -7.69 -41.22
N ALA A 310 5.17 -8.54 -41.74
CA ALA A 310 5.68 -9.70 -40.99
C ALA A 310 6.35 -9.32 -39.67
N LYS A 311 7.13 -8.22 -39.64
CA LYS A 311 7.79 -7.75 -38.42
C LYS A 311 6.79 -7.16 -37.41
N LEU A 312 5.72 -6.53 -37.89
CA LEU A 312 4.64 -6.04 -37.04
C LEU A 312 3.88 -7.20 -36.39
N ASP A 313 3.62 -8.27 -37.14
CA ASP A 313 2.93 -9.46 -36.61
C ASP A 313 3.79 -10.20 -35.59
N GLU A 314 5.12 -10.31 -35.82
CA GLU A 314 6.07 -10.82 -34.82
C GLU A 314 6.07 -9.96 -33.54
N LEU A 315 6.03 -8.63 -33.69
CA LEU A 315 5.99 -7.71 -32.56
C LEU A 315 4.68 -7.84 -31.76
N LYS A 316 3.54 -7.93 -32.45
CA LYS A 316 2.22 -8.16 -31.83
C LYS A 316 2.20 -9.50 -31.08
N ALA A 317 2.70 -10.56 -31.70
CA ALA A 317 2.78 -11.88 -31.07
C ALA A 317 3.67 -11.87 -29.80
N ARG A 318 4.79 -11.14 -29.83
CA ARG A 318 5.69 -11.00 -28.68
C ARG A 318 5.05 -10.34 -27.47
N TYR A 319 4.16 -9.36 -27.70
CA TYR A 319 3.50 -8.60 -26.63
C TYR A 319 2.04 -9.03 -26.41
N SER A 320 1.63 -10.17 -26.95
CA SER A 320 0.25 -10.69 -26.85
C SER A 320 -0.25 -10.75 -25.40
N GLY A 321 -1.44 -10.23 -25.15
CA GLY A 321 -2.08 -10.19 -23.83
C GLY A 321 -1.62 -9.04 -22.92
N THR A 322 -0.76 -8.13 -23.40
CA THR A 322 -0.24 -7.00 -22.61
C THR A 322 -0.85 -5.66 -23.05
N GLN A 323 -0.74 -4.62 -22.22
CA GLN A 323 -1.13 -3.25 -22.60
C GLN A 323 -0.36 -2.73 -23.83
N THR A 324 0.85 -3.23 -24.06
CA THR A 324 1.68 -2.91 -25.22
C THR A 324 1.08 -3.45 -26.52
N GLU A 325 0.45 -4.63 -26.52
CA GLU A 325 -0.27 -5.12 -27.70
C GLU A 325 -1.42 -4.18 -28.07
N GLN A 326 -2.22 -3.75 -27.09
CA GLN A 326 -3.34 -2.83 -27.34
C GLN A 326 -2.85 -1.49 -27.92
N LEU A 327 -1.68 -1.01 -27.47
CA LEU A 327 -1.03 0.17 -28.03
C LEU A 327 -0.56 -0.05 -29.48
N LEU A 328 0.08 -1.19 -29.77
CA LEU A 328 0.55 -1.56 -31.11
C LEU A 328 -0.62 -1.75 -32.09
N GLN A 329 -1.73 -2.32 -31.63
CA GLN A 329 -2.97 -2.43 -32.40
C GLN A 329 -3.57 -1.06 -32.72
N ARG A 330 -3.55 -0.11 -31.77
CA ARG A 330 -4.04 1.27 -32.02
C ARG A 330 -3.13 2.06 -32.97
N LEU A 331 -1.82 1.86 -32.89
CA LEU A 331 -0.85 2.62 -33.69
C LEU A 331 -0.66 2.08 -35.11
N PHE A 332 -0.82 0.77 -35.31
CA PHE A 332 -0.49 0.10 -36.58
C PHE A 332 -1.56 -0.92 -37.04
N GLY A 333 -2.71 -0.97 -36.39
CA GLY A 333 -3.88 -1.69 -36.89
C GLY A 333 -4.60 -0.88 -37.97
N ALA A 334 -5.24 -1.59 -38.90
CA ALA A 334 -6.35 -1.06 -39.68
C ALA A 334 -7.59 -1.02 -38.79
#